data_AF-E1F6Y8-F1
#
_entry.id   AF-E1F6Y8-F1
#
_cell.length_a   1.000
_cell.length_b   1.000
_cell.length_c   1.000
_cell.angle_alpha   90.00
_cell.angle_beta   90.00
_cell.angle_gamma   90.00
#
_symmetry.space_group_name_H-M   'P 1'
#
loop_
_entity.id
_entity.type
_entity.pdbx_description
1 polymer ?
#
loop_
_entity_poly.entity_id
_entity_poly.type
_entity_poly.pdbx_seq_one_letter_code
_entity_poly.pdbx_strand_id
1 'polypeptide(L)'
;MSKVETKRLMKKAEGGDKGDAKRKHKRHETYATYIYKVLRSENIRSEADTDLGISNKGMEVMNSLVNDLFERIASEASNLAKISKRNTIGKKDIESAAKLVIPGEIGRLIRDEADKALSKFTSSKESTKK
;
A
#
# COMPACT_ATOMS: atom_id res chain seq x y z
N MET A 1 -55.42 -28.71 39.57
CA MET A 1 -55.15 -27.97 38.31
C MET A 1 -55.16 -26.49 38.63
N SER A 2 -53.98 -25.85 38.66
CA SER A 2 -53.79 -24.47 39.14
C SER A 2 -54.20 -23.44 38.10
N LYS A 3 -55.06 -22.49 38.49
CA LYS A 3 -55.26 -21.21 37.80
C LYS A 3 -54.29 -20.19 38.41
N VAL A 4 -53.50 -19.50 37.59
CA VAL A 4 -52.72 -18.33 38.00
C VAL A 4 -53.27 -17.11 37.25
N GLU A 5 -53.80 -16.17 38.02
CA GLU A 5 -54.24 -14.85 37.60
C GLU A 5 -53.06 -13.92 37.32
N THR A 6 -53.17 -13.19 36.22
CA THR A 6 -52.31 -12.07 35.81
C THR A 6 -52.64 -10.77 36.56
N LYS A 7 -51.66 -10.14 37.22
CA LYS A 7 -51.76 -8.74 37.69
C LYS A 7 -50.42 -7.98 37.66
N ARG A 8 -50.24 -7.23 36.56
CA ARG A 8 -49.75 -5.83 36.41
C ARG A 8 -48.56 -5.26 37.24
N LEU A 9 -47.63 -4.69 36.45
CA LEU A 9 -47.11 -3.29 36.43
C LEU A 9 -45.73 -2.92 37.04
N MET A 10 -44.96 -2.24 36.16
CA MET A 10 -43.98 -1.15 36.35
C MET A 10 -42.52 -1.47 36.71
N LYS A 11 -41.61 -1.25 35.74
CA LYS A 11 -40.55 -0.23 35.88
C LYS A 11 -39.97 0.25 34.53
N LYS A 12 -40.48 1.41 34.10
CA LYS A 12 -39.80 2.59 33.53
C LYS A 12 -38.48 2.37 32.76
N ALA A 13 -38.53 2.72 31.47
CA ALA A 13 -37.37 3.09 30.68
C ALA A 13 -36.79 4.42 31.19
N GLU A 14 -35.47 4.49 31.36
CA GLU A 14 -34.72 5.75 31.41
C GLU A 14 -33.32 5.48 30.86
N GLY A 15 -32.91 6.36 29.94
CA GLY A 15 -31.87 6.14 28.95
C GLY A 15 -30.47 5.94 29.53
N GLY A 16 -29.75 4.97 28.95
CA GLY A 16 -28.31 4.96 28.89
C GLY A 16 -27.90 5.23 27.45
N ASP A 17 -27.39 6.43 27.22
CA ASP A 17 -26.66 6.86 26.02
C ASP A 17 -25.70 5.75 25.56
N LYS A 18 -26.12 4.92 24.60
CA LYS A 18 -25.19 4.14 23.80
C LYS A 18 -24.66 5.08 22.74
N GLY A 19 -23.89 6.06 23.21
CA GLY A 19 -23.13 6.96 22.37
C GLY A 19 -22.43 6.13 21.30
N ASP A 20 -22.71 6.51 20.05
CA ASP A 20 -22.12 5.97 18.84
C ASP A 20 -20.60 5.84 19.01
N ALA A 21 -20.14 4.67 19.46
CA ALA A 21 -18.81 4.20 19.17
C ALA A 21 -18.79 3.87 17.67
N LYS A 22 -18.80 4.92 16.83
CA LYS A 22 -18.39 4.86 15.43
C LYS A 22 -17.10 4.07 15.45
N ARG A 23 -17.17 2.81 15.01
CA ARG A 23 -16.03 1.91 14.93
C ARG A 23 -14.95 2.69 14.23
N LYS A 24 -13.90 3.09 14.96
CA LYS A 24 -12.77 3.82 14.39
C LYS A 24 -12.24 2.92 13.29
N HIS A 25 -12.56 3.24 12.04
CA HIS A 25 -12.05 2.50 10.91
C HIS A 25 -10.54 2.69 10.97
N LYS A 26 -9.81 1.64 11.37
CA LYS A 26 -8.36 1.66 11.33
C LYS A 26 -8.02 1.94 9.88
N ARG A 27 -7.31 3.04 9.63
CA ARG A 27 -6.91 3.40 8.27
C ARG A 27 -5.98 2.29 7.79
N HIS A 28 -6.45 1.52 6.81
CA HIS A 28 -5.62 0.52 6.17
C HIS A 28 -4.80 1.24 5.10
N GLU A 29 -3.50 1.37 5.33
CA GLU A 29 -2.60 1.97 4.35
C GLU A 29 -2.46 0.99 3.18
N THR A 30 -2.76 1.47 1.96
CA THR A 30 -2.70 0.68 0.74
C THR A 30 -2.01 1.49 -0.34
N TYR A 31 -1.52 0.80 -1.37
CA TYR A 31 -0.92 1.44 -2.54
C TYR A 31 -1.96 1.97 -3.55
N ALA A 32 -3.26 1.91 -3.23
CA ALA A 32 -4.33 2.18 -4.18
C ALA A 32 -4.22 3.54 -4.87
N THR A 33 -3.90 4.60 -4.12
CA THR A 33 -3.70 5.94 -4.67
C THR A 33 -2.54 5.98 -5.66
N TYR A 34 -1.45 5.27 -5.40
CA TYR A 34 -0.27 5.26 -6.26
C TYR A 34 -0.50 4.41 -7.50
N ILE A 35 -1.14 3.24 -7.35
CA ILE A 35 -1.56 2.38 -8.46
C ILE A 35 -2.46 3.17 -9.41
N TYR A 36 -3.45 3.89 -8.87
CA TYR A 36 -4.33 4.74 -9.67
C TYR A 36 -3.59 5.88 -10.39
N LYS A 37 -2.64 6.54 -9.71
CA LYS A 37 -1.81 7.58 -10.33
C LYS A 37 -0.95 7.05 -11.46
N VAL A 38 -0.41 5.84 -11.34
CA VAL A 38 0.38 5.20 -12.40
C VAL A 38 -0.52 4.85 -13.58
N LEU A 39 -1.68 4.24 -13.35
CA LEU A 39 -2.66 3.92 -14.40
C LEU A 39 -3.14 5.17 -15.15
N ARG A 40 -3.23 6.32 -14.46
CA ARG A 40 -3.65 7.59 -15.04
C ARG A 40 -2.47 8.47 -15.53
N SER A 41 -1.24 8.00 -15.43
CA SER A 41 -0.08 8.79 -15.86
C SER A 41 -0.05 8.94 -17.39
N GLU A 42 0.23 10.15 -17.88
CA GLU A 42 0.27 10.45 -19.33
C GLU A 42 1.31 9.63 -20.11
N ASN A 43 2.30 9.02 -19.45
CA ASN A 43 3.25 8.12 -20.11
C ASN A 43 2.65 6.75 -20.49
N ILE A 44 1.46 6.42 -19.99
CA ILE A 44 0.75 5.16 -20.28
C ILE A 44 -0.56 5.43 -21.05
N ARG A 45 -1.14 6.62 -20.93
CA ARG A 45 -2.37 6.99 -21.64
C ARG A 45 -2.06 7.33 -23.09
N SER A 46 -2.40 6.42 -24.01
CA SER A 46 -2.70 6.84 -25.37
C SER A 46 -4.03 7.62 -25.35
N GLU A 47 -4.25 8.53 -26.30
CA GLU A 47 -5.51 9.30 -26.43
C GLU A 47 -6.76 8.40 -26.49
N ALA A 48 -6.59 7.13 -26.88
CA ALA A 48 -7.62 6.09 -26.91
C ALA A 48 -8.07 5.55 -25.52
N ASP A 49 -7.29 5.75 -24.45
CA ASP A 49 -7.50 5.10 -23.13
C ASP A 49 -8.14 6.02 -22.08
N THR A 50 -8.93 7.00 -22.52
CA THR A 50 -9.56 7.96 -21.60
C THR A 50 -10.53 7.29 -20.62
N ASP A 51 -11.01 6.07 -20.95
CA ASP A 51 -12.03 5.30 -20.23
C ASP A 51 -11.48 4.11 -19.41
N LEU A 52 -10.16 3.98 -19.29
CA LEU A 52 -9.55 2.84 -18.57
C LEU A 52 -9.68 3.01 -17.04
N GLY A 53 -10.55 2.19 -16.44
CA GLY A 53 -10.72 2.07 -14.98
C GLY A 53 -10.20 0.74 -14.43
N ILE A 54 -9.99 0.67 -13.11
CA ILE A 54 -9.63 -0.57 -12.41
C ILE A 54 -10.75 -0.95 -11.44
N SER A 55 -11.15 -2.22 -11.44
CA SER A 55 -12.15 -2.74 -10.51
C SER A 55 -11.59 -2.84 -9.08
N ASN A 56 -12.45 -2.85 -8.07
CA ASN A 56 -12.03 -3.02 -6.67
C ASN A 56 -11.22 -4.30 -6.46
N LYS A 57 -11.64 -5.41 -7.08
CA LYS A 57 -10.93 -6.69 -7.03
C LYS A 57 -9.57 -6.61 -7.74
N GLY A 58 -9.49 -5.91 -8.87
CA GLY A 58 -8.22 -5.64 -9.55
C GLY A 58 -7.27 -4.82 -8.68
N MET A 59 -7.79 -3.83 -7.96
CA MET A 59 -7.01 -3.03 -7.03
C MET A 59 -6.44 -3.85 -5.87
N GLU A 60 -7.21 -4.78 -5.30
CA GLU A 60 -6.75 -5.69 -4.25
C GLU A 60 -5.61 -6.59 -4.72
N VAL A 61 -5.72 -7.13 -5.94
CA VAL A 61 -4.66 -7.94 -6.56
C VAL A 61 -3.40 -7.10 -6.76
N MET A 62 -3.53 -5.89 -7.32
CA MET A 62 -2.39 -4.99 -7.53
C MET A 62 -1.72 -4.58 -6.21
N ASN A 63 -2.50 -4.30 -5.17
CA ASN A 63 -1.95 -3.97 -3.86
C ASN A 63 -1.16 -5.16 -3.26
N SER A 64 -1.69 -6.38 -3.40
CA SER A 64 -1.02 -7.60 -2.92
C SER A 64 0.25 -7.89 -3.72
N LEU A 65 0.24 -7.67 -5.03
CA LEU A 65 1.43 -7.79 -5.89
C LEU A 65 2.54 -6.84 -5.44
N VAL A 66 2.22 -5.58 -5.16
CA VAL A 66 3.21 -4.60 -4.69
C VAL A 66 3.80 -5.03 -3.35
N ASN A 67 2.99 -5.56 -2.43
CA ASN A 67 3.46 -6.09 -1.15
C ASN A 67 4.40 -7.30 -1.33
N ASP A 68 4.01 -8.29 -2.14
CA ASP A 68 4.85 -9.48 -2.39
C ASP A 68 6.22 -9.09 -2.96
N LEU A 69 6.23 -8.21 -3.96
CA LEU A 69 7.47 -7.74 -4.56
C LEU A 69 8.31 -6.93 -3.56
N PHE A 70 7.68 -6.07 -2.75
CA PHE A 70 8.38 -5.29 -1.74
C PHE A 70 9.05 -6.19 -0.69
N GLU A 71 8.33 -7.18 -0.16
CA GLU A 71 8.87 -8.11 0.84
C GLU A 71 10.02 -8.94 0.28
N ARG A 72 9.87 -9.44 -0.96
CA ARG A 72 10.92 -10.20 -1.65
C ARG A 72 12.18 -9.36 -1.87
N ILE A 73 12.03 -8.12 -2.34
CA ILE A 73 13.18 -7.20 -2.54
C ILE A 73 13.83 -6.85 -1.21
N ALA A 74 13.04 -6.54 -0.18
CA ALA A 74 13.56 -6.16 1.13
C ALA A 74 14.34 -7.31 1.79
N SER A 75 13.81 -8.54 1.69
CA SER A 75 14.47 -9.74 2.19
C SER A 75 15.81 -9.96 1.48
N GLU A 76 15.82 -9.89 0.15
CA GLU A 76 17.03 -10.11 -0.64
C GLU A 76 18.08 -9.01 -0.42
N ALA A 77 17.65 -7.74 -0.31
CA ALA A 77 18.54 -6.63 -0.01
C ALA A 77 19.15 -6.76 1.40
N SER A 78 18.39 -7.26 2.38
CA SER A 78 18.92 -7.57 3.71
C SER A 78 20.00 -8.66 3.63
N ASN A 79 19.78 -9.70 2.83
CA ASN A 79 20.77 -10.75 2.61
C ASN A 79 22.05 -10.21 1.96
N LEU A 80 21.93 -9.37 0.94
CA LEU A 80 23.08 -8.74 0.28
C LEU A 80 23.90 -7.84 1.23
N ALA A 81 23.21 -7.08 2.10
CA ALA A 81 23.87 -6.28 3.12
C ALA A 81 24.64 -7.15 4.13
N LYS A 82 24.02 -8.26 4.58
CA LYS A 82 24.64 -9.25 5.48
C LYS A 82 25.86 -9.92 4.86
N ILE A 83 25.77 -10.34 3.59
CA ILE A 83 26.90 -10.92 2.83
C ILE A 83 28.06 -9.91 2.76
N SER A 84 27.73 -8.64 2.56
CA SER A 84 28.70 -7.55 2.54
C SER A 84 29.20 -7.12 3.94
N LYS A 85 28.78 -7.80 5.02
CA LYS A 85 29.07 -7.46 6.43
C LYS A 85 28.68 -6.03 6.81
N ARG A 86 27.62 -5.50 6.21
CA ARG A 86 27.07 -4.17 6.50
C ARG A 86 25.75 -4.31 7.26
N ASN A 87 25.56 -3.44 8.25
CA ASN A 87 24.31 -3.35 9.03
C ASN A 87 23.30 -2.37 8.43
N THR A 88 23.67 -1.69 7.33
CA THR A 88 22.84 -0.72 6.64
C THR A 88 22.59 -1.18 5.21
N ILE A 89 21.32 -1.26 4.83
CA ILE A 89 20.90 -1.52 3.45
C ILE A 89 21.13 -0.25 2.63
N GLY A 90 21.99 -0.32 1.63
CA GLY A 90 22.32 0.79 0.75
C GLY A 90 21.56 0.74 -0.58
N LYS A 91 21.66 1.82 -1.36
CA LYS A 91 21.09 1.90 -2.74
C LYS A 91 21.47 0.69 -3.58
N LYS A 92 22.75 0.31 -3.55
CA LYS A 92 23.28 -0.82 -4.34
C LYS A 92 22.63 -2.15 -3.95
N ASP A 93 22.32 -2.36 -2.67
CA ASP A 93 21.67 -3.59 -2.21
C ASP A 93 20.25 -3.67 -2.74
N ILE A 94 19.50 -2.57 -2.69
CA ILE A 94 18.14 -2.50 -3.23
C ILE A 94 18.14 -2.70 -4.76
N GLU A 95 19.06 -2.04 -5.48
CA GLU A 95 19.17 -2.16 -6.94
C GLU A 95 19.51 -3.60 -7.36
N SER A 96 20.49 -4.22 -6.70
CA SER A 96 20.88 -5.60 -6.96
C SER A 96 19.78 -6.59 -6.58
N ALA A 97 19.13 -6.42 -5.43
CA ALA A 97 18.02 -7.25 -5.00
C ALA A 97 16.84 -7.17 -5.98
N ALA A 98 16.48 -5.97 -6.44
CA ALA A 98 15.41 -5.79 -7.40
C ALA A 98 15.70 -6.51 -8.73
N LYS A 99 16.95 -6.48 -9.20
CA LYS A 99 17.38 -7.24 -10.40
C LYS A 99 17.31 -8.75 -10.24
N LEU A 100 17.51 -9.27 -9.02
CA LEU A 100 17.38 -10.70 -8.73
C LEU A 100 15.91 -11.13 -8.64
N VAL A 101 15.06 -10.28 -8.05
CA VAL A 101 13.63 -10.58 -7.83
C VAL A 101 12.81 -10.46 -9.12
N ILE A 102 13.13 -9.49 -9.97
CA ILE A 102 12.36 -9.17 -11.18
C ILE A 102 13.05 -9.78 -12.41
N PRO A 103 12.49 -10.85 -13.02
CA PRO A 103 13.09 -11.51 -14.17
C PRO A 103 12.88 -10.74 -15.49
N GLY A 104 13.65 -11.10 -16.51
CA GLY A 104 13.42 -10.69 -17.90
C GLY A 104 13.92 -9.29 -18.25
N GLU A 105 13.30 -8.68 -19.27
CA GLU A 105 13.69 -7.37 -19.80
C GLU A 105 13.47 -6.24 -18.79
N ILE A 106 12.48 -6.38 -17.91
CA ILE A 106 12.18 -5.42 -16.84
C ILE A 106 13.39 -5.24 -15.91
N GLY A 107 14.11 -6.33 -15.61
CA GLY A 107 15.31 -6.29 -14.77
C GLY A 107 16.42 -5.39 -15.32
N ARG A 108 16.51 -5.23 -16.65
CA ARG A 108 17.50 -4.35 -17.29
C ARG A 108 17.20 -2.88 -17.05
N LEU A 109 15.92 -2.51 -17.00
CA LEU A 109 15.44 -1.14 -16.84
C LEU A 109 15.51 -0.63 -15.40
N ILE A 110 15.71 -1.51 -14.41
CA ILE A 110 15.72 -1.15 -12.98
C ILE A 110 16.75 -0.08 -12.65
N ARG A 111 17.94 -0.15 -13.25
CA ARG A 111 18.99 0.85 -13.01
C ARG A 111 18.55 2.23 -13.49
N ASP A 112 18.07 2.30 -14.72
CA ASP A 112 17.69 3.56 -15.36
C ASP A 112 16.52 4.20 -14.60
N GLU A 113 15.54 3.41 -14.18
CA GLU A 113 14.41 3.91 -13.37
C GLU A 113 14.85 4.35 -11.97
N ALA A 114 15.78 3.61 -11.33
CA ALA A 114 16.33 3.99 -10.03
C ALA A 114 17.11 5.31 -10.10
N ASP A 115 17.92 5.51 -11.14
CA ASP A 115 18.69 6.74 -11.33
C ASP A 115 17.78 7.94 -11.64
N LYS A 116 16.73 7.73 -12.45
CA LYS A 116 15.70 8.74 -12.71
C LYS A 116 14.97 9.15 -11.42
N ALA A 117 14.60 8.18 -10.58
CA ALA A 117 13.96 8.46 -9.30
C ALA A 117 14.88 9.25 -8.35
N LEU A 118 16.17 8.91 -8.30
CA LEU A 118 17.16 9.61 -7.47
C LEU A 118 17.41 11.04 -7.94
N SER A 119 17.52 11.25 -9.25
CA SER A 119 17.66 12.59 -9.84
C SER A 119 16.49 13.51 -9.43
N LYS A 120 15.25 13.01 -9.55
CA LYS A 120 14.06 13.74 -9.10
C LYS A 120 14.09 14.05 -7.60
N PHE A 121 14.51 13.08 -6.78
CA PHE A 121 14.62 13.26 -5.34
C PHE A 121 15.66 14.33 -4.97
N THR A 122 16.85 14.30 -5.60
CA THR A 122 17.90 15.29 -5.34
C THR A 122 17.45 16.70 -5.71
N SER A 123 16.82 16.88 -6.87
CA SER A 123 16.29 18.19 -7.30
C SER A 123 15.17 18.71 -6.38
N SER A 124 14.29 17.82 -5.89
CA SER A 124 13.25 18.19 -4.92
C SER A 124 13.82 18.59 -3.56
N LYS A 125 14.94 17.98 -3.14
CA LYS A 125 15.61 18.32 -1.87
C LYS A 125 16.33 19.66 -1.92
N GLU A 126 16.84 20.03 -3.08
CA GLU A 126 17.52 21.32 -3.28
C GLU A 126 16.53 22.49 -3.33
N SER A 127 15.37 22.30 -3.96
CA SER A 127 14.31 23.33 -4.01
C SER A 127 13.66 23.63 -2.67
N THR A 128 13.64 22.67 -1.74
CA THR A 128 13.09 22.84 -0.37
C THR A 128 14.08 23.43 0.62
N LYS A 129 15.36 23.59 0.24
CA LYS A 129 16.40 24.25 1.05
C LYS A 129 16.57 25.74 0.72
N LYS A 130 15.97 26.23 -0.36
CA LYS A 130 15.85 27.65 -0.69
C LYS A 130 14.61 28.24 -0.03
#